data_AF-A0A956NKZ6-F1
#
_entry.id   AF-A0A956NKZ6-F1
#
_cell.length_a   1.000
_cell.length_b   1.000
_cell.length_c   1.000
_cell.angle_alpha   90.00
_cell.angle_beta   90.00
_cell.angle_gamma   90.00
#
_symmetry.space_group_name_H-M   'P 1'
#
loop_
_entity.id
_entity.type
_entity.pdbx_description
1 polymer ?
#
loop_
_entity_poly.entity_id
_entity_poly.type
_entity_poly.pdbx_seq_one_letter_code
_entity_poly.pdbx_strand_id
1 'polypeptide(L)'
;MSHPSYPRLASTPSSPLVRSVGTLLTSVVFVGSALAAPAGDAAYGSKSYDDYEEASVCAECHVDIARQHEQAMMSQCFVHEWDEIEYFELALPHAEKVEKVAGVKAGCNGCHAPLAFLAGDIPPSRPEAGTRANEGTTCDLCHSVTGFEGDIPYNFNWISEPGETKQGPRPNRVSEYHGIAYNEFLSTAEFCGTCHNEKDPWGLWVKATHLEWKEGPYAAAGVTCQKCHMAASEGQSVDGGETLPDVRNHLFNGAHDNGKLIGSVEVRIHPEERSVKAGKTAKLAAVVLNAKAG
;
A
#
# COMPACT_ATOMS: atom_id res chain seq x y z
N MET A 1 52.32 -56.46 -2.95
CA MET A 1 51.06 -57.20 -2.72
C MET A 1 50.00 -56.14 -2.44
N SER A 2 48.96 -55.87 -3.20
CA SER A 2 48.31 -56.54 -4.33
C SER A 2 47.34 -55.52 -4.95
N HIS A 3 47.47 -55.24 -6.25
CA HIS A 3 46.46 -54.50 -7.02
C HIS A 3 45.23 -55.39 -7.25
N PRO A 4 43.99 -54.88 -7.13
CA PRO A 4 42.82 -55.56 -7.67
C PRO A 4 42.58 -55.14 -9.12
N SER A 5 42.37 -56.15 -9.95
CA SER A 5 42.22 -56.13 -11.40
C SER A 5 40.84 -55.65 -11.83
N TYR A 6 40.76 -54.79 -12.86
CA TYR A 6 39.52 -54.47 -13.56
C TYR A 6 39.14 -55.58 -14.57
N PRO A 7 37.90 -56.09 -14.58
CA PRO A 7 37.42 -56.96 -15.64
C PRO A 7 36.99 -56.19 -16.91
N ARG A 8 37.27 -56.81 -18.06
CA ARG A 8 37.02 -56.31 -19.42
C ARG A 8 35.53 -56.32 -19.79
N LEU A 9 35.16 -55.33 -20.59
CA LEU A 9 33.89 -55.15 -21.30
C LEU A 9 33.53 -56.36 -22.18
N ALA A 10 32.29 -56.82 -22.08
CA ALA A 10 31.65 -57.70 -23.06
C ALA A 10 30.84 -56.85 -24.05
N SER A 11 31.12 -57.04 -25.34
CA SER A 11 30.48 -56.39 -26.48
C SER A 11 29.04 -56.88 -26.70
N THR A 12 28.08 -55.95 -26.77
CA THR A 12 26.71 -56.22 -27.24
C THR A 12 26.64 -56.13 -28.77
N PRO A 13 25.83 -56.98 -29.43
CA PRO A 13 25.67 -56.96 -30.88
C PRO A 13 24.78 -55.80 -31.35
N SER A 14 25.15 -55.23 -32.49
CA SER A 14 24.46 -54.13 -33.17
C SER A 14 23.12 -54.57 -33.78
N SER A 15 22.03 -53.90 -33.40
CA SER A 15 20.71 -53.99 -34.03
C SER A 15 20.61 -53.10 -35.28
N PRO A 16 19.79 -53.45 -36.29
CA PRO A 16 19.75 -52.76 -37.57
C PRO A 16 19.01 -51.41 -37.50
N LEU A 17 19.55 -50.43 -38.22
CA LEU A 17 18.99 -49.09 -38.42
C LEU A 17 17.62 -49.16 -39.11
N VAL A 18 16.56 -48.85 -38.37
CA VAL A 18 15.25 -48.48 -38.93
C VAL A 18 15.29 -46.98 -39.23
N ARG A 19 15.15 -46.61 -40.51
CA ARG A 19 15.02 -45.21 -40.96
C ARG A 19 13.64 -44.69 -40.56
N SER A 20 13.55 -43.97 -39.46
CA SER A 20 12.40 -43.15 -39.09
C SER A 20 12.43 -41.85 -39.88
N VAL A 21 11.45 -41.64 -40.75
CA VAL A 21 11.20 -40.33 -41.38
C VAL A 21 10.65 -39.42 -40.28
N GLY A 22 11.52 -38.55 -39.75
CA GLY A 22 11.14 -37.54 -38.76
C GLY A 22 10.40 -36.39 -39.44
N THR A 23 9.08 -36.36 -39.29
CA THR A 23 8.30 -35.15 -39.54
C THR A 23 8.70 -34.11 -38.49
N LEU A 24 9.44 -33.09 -38.92
CA LEU A 24 9.83 -31.96 -38.09
C LEU A 24 8.58 -31.13 -37.78
N LEU A 25 7.86 -31.46 -36.71
CA LEU A 25 6.89 -30.55 -36.11
C LEU A 25 7.69 -29.45 -35.41
N THR A 26 7.87 -28.31 -36.08
CA THR A 26 8.24 -27.06 -35.43
C THR A 26 7.11 -26.66 -34.49
N SER A 27 7.20 -27.08 -33.23
CA SER A 27 6.42 -26.52 -32.13
C SER A 27 6.83 -25.07 -31.97
N VAL A 28 6.04 -24.15 -32.54
CA VAL A 28 6.11 -22.73 -32.20
C VAL A 28 5.64 -22.61 -30.76
N VAL A 29 6.59 -22.57 -29.82
CA VAL A 29 6.31 -22.17 -28.44
C VAL A 29 6.03 -20.66 -28.50
N PHE A 30 4.76 -20.29 -28.54
CA PHE A 30 4.36 -18.94 -28.17
C PHE A 30 4.66 -18.77 -26.69
N VAL A 31 5.83 -18.22 -26.38
CA VAL A 31 6.07 -17.58 -25.08
C VAL A 31 5.21 -16.32 -25.10
N GLY A 32 3.95 -16.46 -24.69
CA GLY A 32 3.13 -15.31 -24.37
C GLY A 32 3.81 -14.61 -23.21
N SER A 33 4.47 -13.49 -23.46
CA SER A 33 4.87 -12.57 -22.41
C SER A 33 3.59 -12.17 -21.69
N ALA A 34 3.39 -12.68 -20.47
CA ALA A 34 2.40 -12.09 -19.58
C ALA A 34 2.80 -10.62 -19.44
N LEU A 35 2.02 -9.72 -20.03
CA LEU A 35 2.25 -8.29 -19.86
C LEU A 35 2.11 -8.03 -18.36
N ALA A 36 3.14 -7.41 -17.76
CA ALA A 36 3.08 -7.01 -16.36
C ALA A 36 1.83 -6.13 -16.15
N ALA A 37 1.10 -6.37 -15.06
CA ALA A 37 -0.02 -5.53 -14.71
C ALA A 37 0.46 -4.08 -14.51
N PRO A 38 -0.30 -3.08 -15.01
CA PRO A 38 0.14 -1.70 -14.96
C PRO A 38 0.20 -1.19 -13.52
N ALA A 39 1.19 -0.34 -13.22
CA ALA A 39 1.42 0.28 -11.92
C ALA A 39 1.85 1.74 -12.08
N GLY A 40 1.74 2.54 -11.01
CA GLY A 40 2.16 3.94 -11.02
C GLY A 40 1.45 4.72 -12.14
N ASP A 41 2.19 5.58 -12.84
CA ASP A 41 1.64 6.37 -13.95
C ASP A 41 1.03 5.50 -15.06
N ALA A 42 1.55 4.29 -15.29
CA ALA A 42 1.04 3.39 -16.33
C ALA A 42 -0.35 2.80 -15.99
N ALA A 43 -0.79 2.88 -14.73
CA ALA A 43 -2.11 2.44 -14.31
C ALA A 43 -3.23 3.46 -14.59
N TYR A 44 -2.89 4.68 -15.02
CA TYR A 44 -3.86 5.70 -15.37
C TYR A 44 -4.82 5.22 -16.47
N GLY A 45 -6.13 5.27 -16.20
CA GLY A 45 -7.16 4.84 -17.16
C GLY A 45 -7.13 3.34 -17.50
N SER A 46 -6.44 2.52 -16.70
CA SER A 46 -6.28 1.08 -16.97
C SER A 46 -7.46 0.22 -16.49
N LYS A 47 -8.38 0.79 -15.71
CA LYS A 47 -9.56 0.13 -15.13
C LYS A 47 -10.80 1.00 -15.29
N SER A 48 -11.95 0.52 -14.83
CA SER A 48 -13.18 1.29 -14.72
C SER A 48 -13.66 1.35 -13.26
N TYR A 49 -14.54 2.31 -12.92
CA TYR A 49 -15.20 2.31 -11.62
C TYR A 49 -15.97 1.00 -11.39
N ASP A 50 -16.62 0.46 -12.42
CA ASP A 50 -17.45 -0.76 -12.34
C ASP A 50 -16.64 -2.04 -12.07
N ASP A 51 -15.30 -1.99 -12.18
CA ASP A 51 -14.45 -3.10 -11.77
C ASP A 51 -14.40 -3.24 -10.23
N TYR A 52 -14.76 -2.18 -9.49
CA TYR A 52 -14.68 -2.09 -8.04
C TYR A 52 -16.06 -1.96 -7.40
N GLU A 53 -16.28 -2.77 -6.38
CA GLU A 53 -17.44 -2.67 -5.50
C GLU A 53 -17.44 -1.35 -4.74
N GLU A 54 -18.64 -0.83 -4.47
CA GLU A 54 -18.80 0.33 -3.61
C GLU A 54 -18.53 -0.04 -2.14
N ALA A 55 -17.96 0.90 -1.37
CA ALA A 55 -17.76 0.71 0.06
C ALA A 55 -19.06 0.38 0.83
N SER A 56 -20.21 0.85 0.32
CA SER A 56 -21.54 0.57 0.86
C SER A 56 -21.89 -0.93 0.85
N VAL A 57 -21.49 -1.66 -0.21
CA VAL A 57 -21.68 -3.11 -0.33
C VAL A 57 -20.84 -3.84 0.72
N CYS A 58 -19.58 -3.43 0.89
CA CYS A 58 -18.71 -3.97 1.94
C CYS A 58 -19.32 -3.76 3.34
N ALA A 59 -19.93 -2.60 3.58
CA ALA A 59 -20.50 -2.22 4.87
C ALA A 59 -21.74 -3.04 5.29
N GLU A 60 -22.36 -3.78 4.37
CA GLU A 60 -23.49 -4.68 4.69
C GLU A 60 -23.05 -5.86 5.56
N CYS A 61 -21.83 -6.37 5.35
CA CYS A 61 -21.27 -7.51 6.08
C CYS A 61 -20.11 -7.10 7.01
N HIS A 62 -19.23 -6.20 6.57
CA HIS A 62 -18.07 -5.74 7.33
C HIS A 62 -18.39 -4.50 8.19
N VAL A 63 -19.49 -4.55 8.95
CA VAL A 63 -20.10 -3.39 9.61
C VAL A 63 -19.10 -2.61 10.47
N ASP A 64 -18.46 -3.27 11.44
CA ASP A 64 -17.53 -2.58 12.36
C ASP A 64 -16.32 -2.00 11.62
N ILE A 65 -15.77 -2.73 10.65
CA ILE A 65 -14.62 -2.29 9.85
C ILE A 65 -15.00 -1.07 8.99
N ALA A 66 -16.17 -1.09 8.35
CA ALA A 66 -16.65 0.02 7.54
C ALA A 66 -16.85 1.28 8.39
N ARG A 67 -17.48 1.17 9.57
CA ARG A 67 -17.65 2.31 10.48
C ARG A 67 -16.32 2.88 10.97
N GLN A 68 -15.29 2.05 11.11
CA GLN A 68 -13.94 2.52 11.44
C GLN A 68 -13.29 3.25 10.26
N HIS A 69 -13.38 2.69 9.05
CA HIS A 69 -12.79 3.27 7.84
C HIS A 69 -13.45 4.61 7.45
N GLU A 70 -14.76 4.75 7.63
CA GLU A 70 -15.49 6.01 7.44
C GLU A 70 -14.98 7.15 8.34
N GLN A 71 -14.43 6.82 9.51
CA GLN A 71 -13.80 7.79 10.41
C GLN A 71 -12.36 8.13 10.02
N ALA A 72 -11.70 7.25 9.26
CA ALA A 72 -10.30 7.39 8.89
C ALA A 72 -10.12 8.44 7.77
N MET A 73 -8.98 9.12 7.78
CA MET A 73 -8.61 10.00 6.67
C MET A 73 -8.48 9.27 5.33
N MET A 74 -8.32 7.95 5.32
CA MET A 74 -8.26 7.14 4.10
C MET A 74 -9.55 7.20 3.29
N SER A 75 -10.73 7.19 3.94
CA SER A 75 -12.01 7.37 3.24
C SER A 75 -12.28 8.83 2.89
N GLN A 76 -11.63 9.76 3.58
CA GLN A 76 -11.87 11.20 3.47
C GLN A 76 -10.81 11.94 2.63
N CYS A 77 -9.77 11.25 2.15
CA CYS A 77 -8.57 11.88 1.58
C CYS A 77 -8.80 12.69 0.30
N PHE A 78 -9.96 12.54 -0.34
CA PHE A 78 -10.37 13.40 -1.47
C PHE A 78 -11.33 14.54 -1.05
N VAL A 79 -12.17 14.28 -0.05
CA VAL A 79 -13.29 15.18 0.33
C VAL A 79 -12.95 16.09 1.51
N HIS A 80 -11.83 15.87 2.17
CA HIS A 80 -11.37 16.71 3.26
C HIS A 80 -11.00 18.11 2.73
N GLU A 81 -11.40 19.15 3.47
CA GLU A 81 -11.34 20.55 3.02
C GLU A 81 -9.94 20.96 2.56
N TRP A 82 -8.90 20.52 3.29
CA TRP A 82 -7.52 20.83 2.92
C TRP A 82 -7.10 20.16 1.61
N ASP A 83 -7.48 18.91 1.39
CA ASP A 83 -7.15 18.15 0.18
C ASP A 83 -7.86 18.74 -1.05
N GLU A 84 -9.10 19.22 -0.89
CA GLU A 84 -9.81 19.92 -1.95
C GLU A 84 -9.11 21.24 -2.33
N ILE A 85 -8.75 22.06 -1.34
CA ILE A 85 -8.02 23.33 -1.57
C ILE A 85 -6.67 23.05 -2.22
N GLU A 86 -5.89 22.14 -1.65
CA GLU A 86 -4.55 21.81 -2.14
C GLU A 86 -4.59 21.31 -3.57
N TYR A 87 -5.51 20.39 -3.91
CA TYR A 87 -5.59 19.87 -5.26
C TYR A 87 -6.16 20.89 -6.25
N PHE A 88 -7.36 21.42 -6.01
CA PHE A 88 -8.07 22.22 -7.02
C PHE A 88 -7.58 23.68 -7.11
N GLU A 89 -7.09 24.26 -6.02
CA GLU A 89 -6.69 25.67 -5.98
C GLU A 89 -5.18 25.87 -6.13
N LEU A 90 -4.37 24.87 -5.77
CA LEU A 90 -2.90 24.97 -5.85
C LEU A 90 -2.31 24.00 -6.88
N ALA A 91 -2.44 22.69 -6.68
CA ALA A 91 -1.71 21.69 -7.45
C ALA A 91 -2.14 21.66 -8.92
N LEU A 92 -3.44 21.57 -9.19
CA LEU A 92 -3.99 21.52 -10.55
C LEU A 92 -3.68 22.80 -11.36
N PRO A 93 -3.92 24.02 -10.85
CA PRO A 93 -3.54 25.24 -11.58
C PRO A 93 -2.04 25.38 -11.86
N HIS A 94 -1.18 24.86 -10.99
CA HIS A 94 0.25 24.82 -11.24
C HIS A 94 0.63 23.77 -12.29
N ALA A 95 0.04 22.57 -12.22
CA ALA A 95 0.25 21.49 -13.19
C ALA A 95 -0.14 21.90 -14.62
N GLU A 96 -1.19 22.72 -14.77
CA GLU A 96 -1.62 23.23 -16.08
C GLU A 96 -0.71 24.32 -16.67
N LYS A 97 0.14 24.94 -15.84
CA LYS A 97 1.02 26.05 -16.25
C LYS A 97 2.48 25.65 -16.37
N VAL A 98 2.93 24.66 -15.60
CA VAL A 98 4.34 24.30 -15.46
C VAL A 98 4.52 22.86 -15.91
N GLU A 99 5.05 22.69 -17.12
CA GLU A 99 5.28 21.39 -17.77
C GLU A 99 5.95 20.36 -16.87
N LYS A 100 6.97 20.78 -16.10
CA LYS A 100 7.73 19.88 -15.23
C LYS A 100 6.90 19.22 -14.13
N VAL A 101 5.77 19.80 -13.75
CA VAL A 101 4.84 19.27 -12.75
C VAL A 101 3.48 18.90 -13.35
N ALA A 102 3.37 18.82 -14.68
CA ALA A 102 2.10 18.49 -15.35
C ALA A 102 1.51 17.16 -14.88
N GLY A 103 2.37 16.17 -14.54
CA GLY A 103 1.96 14.87 -14.02
C GLY A 103 1.17 14.95 -12.70
N VAL A 104 1.33 16.02 -11.90
CA VAL A 104 0.61 16.22 -10.63
C VAL A 104 -0.91 16.26 -10.82
N LYS A 105 -1.38 16.70 -12.00
CA LYS A 105 -2.80 16.68 -12.36
C LYS A 105 -3.45 15.31 -12.14
N ALA A 106 -2.76 14.23 -12.52
CA ALA A 106 -3.23 12.87 -12.25
C ALA A 106 -2.63 12.30 -10.96
N GLY A 107 -1.36 12.58 -10.68
CA GLY A 107 -0.58 11.91 -9.65
C GLY A 107 -1.13 12.06 -8.22
N CYS A 108 -1.67 13.23 -7.85
CA CYS A 108 -2.31 13.38 -6.53
C CYS A 108 -3.42 12.33 -6.32
N ASN A 109 -4.20 12.07 -7.37
CA ASN A 109 -5.34 11.19 -7.32
C ASN A 109 -4.94 9.71 -7.34
N GLY A 110 -3.70 9.33 -7.69
CA GLY A 110 -3.22 7.97 -7.51
C GLY A 110 -3.19 7.53 -6.03
N CYS A 111 -3.15 8.48 -5.10
CA CYS A 111 -3.26 8.25 -3.66
C CYS A 111 -4.58 8.77 -3.06
N HIS A 112 -5.09 9.91 -3.52
CA HIS A 112 -6.22 10.59 -2.87
C HIS A 112 -7.59 10.24 -3.47
N ALA A 113 -7.67 9.90 -4.76
CA ALA A 113 -8.89 9.42 -5.42
C ALA A 113 -8.53 8.28 -6.42
N PRO A 114 -7.96 7.17 -5.93
CA PRO A 114 -7.29 6.16 -6.76
C PRO A 114 -8.22 5.51 -7.78
N LEU A 115 -9.51 5.33 -7.47
CA LEU A 115 -10.48 4.85 -8.46
C LEU A 115 -10.70 5.84 -9.61
N ALA A 116 -10.70 7.15 -9.34
CA ALA A 116 -10.77 8.17 -10.38
C ALA A 116 -9.54 8.16 -11.28
N PHE A 117 -8.34 8.02 -10.69
CA PHE A 117 -7.09 7.86 -11.42
C PHE A 117 -7.11 6.61 -12.33
N LEU A 118 -7.55 5.48 -11.78
CA LEU A 118 -7.65 4.21 -12.49
C LEU A 118 -8.70 4.24 -13.61
N ALA A 119 -9.81 4.96 -13.42
CA ALA A 119 -10.87 5.16 -14.40
C ALA A 119 -10.52 6.22 -15.47
N GLY A 120 -9.43 6.97 -15.30
CA GLY A 120 -9.07 8.08 -16.18
C GLY A 120 -9.95 9.32 -15.99
N ASP A 121 -10.68 9.42 -14.88
CA ASP A 121 -11.55 10.53 -14.50
C ASP A 121 -10.73 11.65 -13.83
N ILE A 122 -9.84 12.27 -14.62
CA ILE A 122 -8.91 13.31 -14.13
C ILE A 122 -9.05 14.60 -14.97
N PRO A 123 -9.23 15.77 -14.33
CA PRO A 123 -9.44 15.94 -12.90
C PRO A 123 -10.83 15.42 -12.51
N PRO A 124 -10.98 14.73 -11.35
CA PRO A 124 -12.29 14.34 -10.88
C PRO A 124 -13.14 15.58 -10.61
N SER A 125 -14.46 15.41 -10.62
CA SER A 125 -15.38 16.46 -10.16
C SER A 125 -15.08 16.84 -8.71
N ARG A 126 -15.36 18.10 -8.33
CA ARG A 126 -15.22 18.54 -6.94
C ARG A 126 -16.08 17.69 -5.99
N PRO A 127 -15.70 17.56 -4.71
CA PRO A 127 -16.42 16.77 -3.71
C PRO A 127 -17.92 17.03 -3.64
N GLU A 128 -18.38 18.27 -3.86
CA GLU A 128 -19.81 18.65 -3.88
C GLU A 128 -20.65 17.87 -4.90
N ALA A 129 -20.04 17.32 -5.95
CA ALA A 129 -20.74 16.54 -6.98
C ALA A 129 -21.13 15.13 -6.51
N GLY A 130 -20.54 14.63 -5.41
CA GLY A 130 -20.89 13.32 -4.84
C GLY A 130 -20.56 12.14 -5.76
N THR A 131 -19.52 12.25 -6.59
CA THR A 131 -19.09 11.16 -7.48
C THR A 131 -18.31 10.09 -6.72
N ARG A 132 -18.00 8.96 -7.36
CA ARG A 132 -17.20 7.88 -6.75
C ARG A 132 -15.76 8.28 -6.39
N ALA A 133 -15.26 9.42 -6.87
CA ALA A 133 -14.00 10.00 -6.36
C ALA A 133 -14.06 10.28 -4.85
N ASN A 134 -15.25 10.55 -4.31
CA ASN A 134 -15.48 10.81 -2.88
C ASN A 134 -15.26 9.59 -1.98
N GLU A 135 -15.14 8.38 -2.54
CA GLU A 135 -14.79 7.20 -1.76
C GLU A 135 -13.32 7.21 -1.30
N GLY A 136 -12.51 8.13 -1.84
CA GLY A 136 -11.09 8.26 -1.50
C GLY A 136 -10.35 6.93 -1.69
N THR A 137 -9.55 6.55 -0.70
CA THR A 137 -8.96 5.21 -0.62
C THR A 137 -10.00 4.22 -0.09
N THR A 138 -10.86 3.75 -1.00
CA THR A 138 -11.97 2.83 -0.70
C THR A 138 -11.50 1.44 -0.27
N CYS A 139 -12.41 0.66 0.33
CA CYS A 139 -12.17 -0.73 0.75
C CYS A 139 -11.62 -1.56 -0.41
N ASP A 140 -12.26 -1.46 -1.57
CA ASP A 140 -11.98 -2.37 -2.67
C ASP A 140 -10.64 -2.10 -3.35
N LEU A 141 -10.13 -0.86 -3.32
CA LEU A 141 -8.77 -0.60 -3.77
C LEU A 141 -7.74 -1.33 -2.91
N CYS A 142 -7.78 -1.12 -1.59
CA CYS A 142 -6.82 -1.75 -0.68
C CYS A 142 -6.91 -3.29 -0.78
N HIS A 143 -8.13 -3.79 -0.95
CA HIS A 143 -8.42 -5.22 -1.09
C HIS A 143 -8.34 -5.74 -2.53
N SER A 144 -7.88 -4.95 -3.49
CA SER A 144 -7.51 -5.40 -4.85
C SER A 144 -6.01 -5.31 -5.12
N VAL A 145 -5.23 -4.67 -4.24
CA VAL A 145 -3.79 -4.50 -4.42
C VAL A 145 -3.05 -5.81 -4.23
N THR A 146 -2.32 -6.26 -5.26
CA THR A 146 -1.57 -7.52 -5.24
C THR A 146 -0.07 -7.33 -4.97
N GLY A 147 0.47 -6.15 -5.23
CA GLY A 147 1.89 -5.85 -5.12
C GLY A 147 2.21 -4.39 -5.49
N PHE A 148 3.46 -4.14 -5.85
CA PHE A 148 3.92 -2.86 -6.39
C PHE A 148 5.02 -3.08 -7.44
N GLU A 149 5.26 -2.11 -8.31
CA GLU A 149 6.31 -2.15 -9.33
C GLU A 149 7.59 -1.43 -8.89
N GLY A 150 8.75 -2.07 -9.14
CA GLY A 150 10.08 -1.52 -8.84
C GLY A 150 10.64 -1.95 -7.48
N ASP A 151 11.76 -1.37 -7.09
CA ASP A 151 12.48 -1.75 -5.85
C ASP A 151 12.03 -0.94 -4.61
N ILE A 152 11.41 0.21 -4.84
CA ILE A 152 10.98 1.14 -3.79
C ILE A 152 9.50 1.43 -4.01
N PRO A 153 8.63 1.28 -2.99
CA PRO A 153 7.23 1.69 -3.10
C PRO A 153 7.13 3.22 -2.95
N TYR A 154 6.55 3.91 -3.93
CA TYR A 154 6.32 5.36 -3.93
C TYR A 154 5.41 5.78 -5.09
N ASN A 155 4.85 7.00 -5.03
CA ASN A 155 4.02 7.58 -6.09
C ASN A 155 3.04 6.56 -6.67
N PHE A 156 2.19 5.98 -5.80
CA PHE A 156 1.08 5.10 -6.18
C PHE A 156 1.48 3.94 -7.10
N ASN A 157 2.72 3.43 -6.98
CA ASN A 157 3.21 2.31 -7.76
C ASN A 157 2.66 0.93 -7.33
N TRP A 158 1.54 0.90 -6.62
CA TRP A 158 0.81 -0.32 -6.34
C TRP A 158 0.28 -0.94 -7.65
N ILE A 159 0.01 -2.25 -7.62
CA ILE A 159 -0.63 -3.02 -8.69
C ILE A 159 -2.01 -3.42 -8.21
N SER A 160 -3.07 -3.04 -8.95
CA SER A 160 -4.46 -3.35 -8.62
C SER A 160 -5.06 -4.40 -9.56
N GLU A 161 -5.57 -5.48 -8.99
CA GLU A 161 -6.30 -6.55 -9.66
C GLU A 161 -7.72 -6.67 -9.07
N PRO A 162 -8.65 -5.79 -9.46
CA PRO A 162 -10.03 -5.83 -8.96
C PRO A 162 -10.83 -7.00 -9.54
N GLY A 163 -11.95 -7.33 -8.89
CA GLY A 163 -12.87 -8.39 -9.29
C GLY A 163 -13.52 -9.10 -8.09
N GLU A 164 -14.09 -10.29 -8.34
CA GLU A 164 -14.81 -11.09 -7.33
C GLU A 164 -13.92 -11.59 -6.18
N THR A 165 -12.59 -11.58 -6.33
CA THR A 165 -11.67 -12.05 -5.28
C THR A 165 -11.00 -10.88 -4.60
N LYS A 166 -11.12 -10.81 -3.27
CA LYS A 166 -10.51 -9.76 -2.45
C LYS A 166 -9.23 -10.28 -1.78
N GLN A 167 -8.21 -9.43 -1.71
CA GLN A 167 -6.91 -9.68 -1.10
C GLN A 167 -7.02 -9.57 0.43
N GLY A 168 -6.43 -10.49 1.17
CA GLY A 168 -6.45 -10.47 2.63
C GLY A 168 -5.19 -11.04 3.27
N PRO A 169 -4.74 -10.50 4.41
CA PRO A 169 -3.52 -10.96 5.09
C PRO A 169 -3.72 -12.23 5.91
N ARG A 170 -4.93 -12.80 5.95
CA ARG A 170 -5.26 -13.96 6.78
C ARG A 170 -5.45 -15.20 5.90
N PRO A 171 -4.63 -16.25 6.05
CA PRO A 171 -4.75 -17.45 5.24
C PRO A 171 -5.99 -18.27 5.64
N ASN A 172 -6.41 -19.17 4.75
CA ASN A 172 -7.48 -20.14 4.98
C ASN A 172 -8.81 -19.50 5.41
N ARG A 173 -9.19 -18.40 4.77
CA ARG A 173 -10.51 -17.77 4.93
C ARG A 173 -11.36 -18.04 3.70
N VAL A 174 -12.65 -18.21 3.93
CA VAL A 174 -13.66 -18.46 2.90
C VAL A 174 -14.83 -17.52 3.15
N SER A 175 -15.49 -17.10 2.07
CA SER A 175 -16.71 -16.29 2.10
C SER A 175 -17.67 -16.88 1.06
N GLU A 176 -18.97 -16.73 1.32
CA GLU A 176 -20.02 -17.16 0.38
C GLU A 176 -20.29 -16.13 -0.71
N TYR A 177 -19.87 -14.87 -0.50
CA TYR A 177 -20.15 -13.75 -1.41
C TYR A 177 -19.00 -13.47 -2.38
N HIS A 178 -17.76 -13.35 -1.87
CA HIS A 178 -16.59 -13.02 -2.69
C HIS A 178 -15.43 -14.00 -2.42
N GLY A 179 -14.57 -14.23 -3.41
CA GLY A 179 -13.34 -14.99 -3.23
C GLY A 179 -12.39 -14.30 -2.24
N ILE A 180 -11.49 -15.06 -1.61
CA ILE A 180 -10.46 -14.52 -0.72
C ILE A 180 -9.10 -15.06 -1.17
N ALA A 181 -8.23 -14.15 -1.62
CA ALA A 181 -6.83 -14.46 -1.91
C ALA A 181 -5.96 -14.11 -0.70
N TYR A 182 -5.19 -15.08 -0.21
CA TYR A 182 -4.18 -14.79 0.80
C TYR A 182 -3.06 -13.95 0.18
N ASN A 183 -2.79 -12.78 0.75
CA ASN A 183 -1.77 -11.87 0.30
C ASN A 183 -0.92 -11.38 1.48
N GLU A 184 0.32 -11.85 1.55
CA GLU A 184 1.29 -11.44 2.56
C GLU A 184 1.71 -9.96 2.40
N PHE A 185 1.67 -9.43 1.17
CA PHE A 185 2.06 -8.04 0.90
C PHE A 185 1.26 -7.04 1.73
N LEU A 186 -0.04 -7.26 1.96
CA LEU A 186 -0.89 -6.40 2.80
C LEU A 186 -0.42 -6.32 4.26
N SER A 187 0.43 -7.24 4.71
CA SER A 187 1.02 -7.24 6.06
C SER A 187 2.40 -6.54 6.13
N THR A 188 2.94 -6.10 4.99
CA THR A 188 4.25 -5.46 4.89
C THR A 188 4.15 -3.95 5.00
N ALA A 189 5.22 -3.28 5.44
CA ALA A 189 5.25 -1.82 5.44
C ALA A 189 5.31 -1.25 4.02
N GLU A 190 5.86 -2.03 3.08
CA GLU A 190 5.98 -1.69 1.67
C GLU A 190 4.62 -1.38 1.03
N PHE A 191 3.56 -2.09 1.43
CA PHE A 191 2.19 -1.79 1.02
C PHE A 191 1.78 -0.36 1.37
N CYS A 192 2.05 0.09 2.60
CA CYS A 192 1.77 1.48 2.99
C CYS A 192 2.68 2.46 2.24
N GLY A 193 3.92 2.04 1.93
CA GLY A 193 4.90 2.83 1.21
C GLY A 193 4.48 3.24 -0.20
N THR A 194 3.56 2.51 -0.85
CA THR A 194 3.13 2.85 -2.22
C THR A 194 2.45 4.22 -2.26
N CYS A 195 1.84 4.65 -1.15
CA CYS A 195 1.23 5.97 -1.01
C CYS A 195 1.99 6.89 -0.03
N HIS A 196 2.66 6.32 0.98
CA HIS A 196 3.37 7.06 2.03
C HIS A 196 4.85 7.35 1.72
N ASN A 197 5.30 7.12 0.49
CA ASN A 197 6.46 7.80 -0.09
C ASN A 197 6.04 8.57 -1.34
N GLU A 198 6.58 9.78 -1.49
CA GLU A 198 6.33 10.65 -2.62
C GLU A 198 7.61 11.34 -3.06
N LYS A 199 7.89 11.25 -4.34
CA LYS A 199 9.06 11.83 -4.98
C LYS A 199 8.63 12.82 -6.05
N ASP A 200 9.19 14.02 -5.99
CA ASP A 200 8.91 15.06 -6.96
C ASP A 200 9.60 14.83 -8.33
N PRO A 201 9.24 15.60 -9.37
CA PRO A 201 9.90 15.54 -10.68
C PRO A 201 11.37 16.01 -10.72
N TRP A 202 11.95 16.45 -9.61
CA TRP A 202 13.39 16.73 -9.46
C TRP A 202 14.13 15.58 -8.77
N GLY A 203 13.42 14.54 -8.36
CA GLY A 203 13.97 13.36 -7.68
C GLY A 203 14.07 13.51 -6.16
N LEU A 204 13.51 14.58 -5.58
CA LEU A 204 13.51 14.82 -4.14
C LEU A 204 12.32 14.11 -3.49
N TRP A 205 12.58 13.43 -2.37
CA TRP A 205 11.51 12.90 -1.53
C TRP A 205 10.81 14.03 -0.77
N VAL A 206 9.57 14.33 -1.13
CA VAL A 206 8.72 15.32 -0.43
C VAL A 206 7.95 14.70 0.74
N LYS A 207 7.72 13.38 0.65
CA LYS A 207 7.19 12.53 1.71
C LYS A 207 8.00 11.23 1.69
N ALA A 208 8.61 10.85 2.81
CA ALA A 208 9.50 9.69 2.87
C ALA A 208 9.17 8.78 4.05
N THR A 209 7.95 8.81 4.57
CA THR A 209 7.58 8.20 5.85
C THR A 209 7.93 6.71 5.91
N HIS A 210 7.69 5.95 4.84
CA HIS A 210 8.08 4.54 4.81
C HIS A 210 9.60 4.35 4.74
N LEU A 211 10.34 5.21 4.04
CA LEU A 211 11.81 5.16 4.02
C LEU A 211 12.41 5.51 5.38
N GLU A 212 11.89 6.56 6.03
CA GLU A 212 12.25 6.96 7.39
C GLU A 212 11.97 5.83 8.40
N TRP A 213 10.82 5.16 8.27
CA TRP A 213 10.51 3.96 9.04
C TRP A 213 11.53 2.85 8.79
N LYS A 214 11.85 2.58 7.52
CA LYS A 214 12.76 1.50 7.08
C LYS A 214 14.17 1.69 7.63
N GLU A 215 14.65 2.92 7.70
CA GLU A 215 15.95 3.29 8.30
C GLU A 215 15.88 3.41 9.83
N GLY A 216 14.66 3.49 10.38
CA GLY A 216 14.40 3.73 11.79
C GLY A 216 14.42 2.49 12.69
N PRO A 217 14.33 2.70 14.01
CA PRO A 217 14.40 1.62 15.00
C PRO A 217 13.21 0.65 14.93
N TYR A 218 12.06 1.07 14.38
CA TYR A 218 10.87 0.21 14.29
C TYR A 218 10.98 -0.84 13.21
N ALA A 219 11.52 -0.51 12.04
CA ALA A 219 11.85 -1.52 11.03
C ALA A 219 12.87 -2.53 11.59
N ALA A 220 13.91 -2.05 12.27
CA ALA A 220 14.89 -2.92 12.93
C ALA A 220 14.26 -3.84 14.00
N ALA A 221 13.18 -3.41 14.64
CA ALA A 221 12.41 -4.18 15.61
C ALA A 221 11.28 -5.04 14.97
N GLY A 222 11.13 -5.02 13.65
CA GLY A 222 10.06 -5.72 12.94
C GLY A 222 8.66 -5.19 13.25
N VAL A 223 8.54 -3.93 13.66
CA VAL A 223 7.25 -3.26 13.93
C VAL A 223 6.79 -2.57 12.66
N THR A 224 5.84 -3.18 11.94
CA THR A 224 5.26 -2.62 10.71
C THR A 224 4.21 -1.56 11.00
N CYS A 225 3.88 -0.74 10.00
CA CYS A 225 2.87 0.31 10.06
C CYS A 225 1.55 -0.20 10.66
N GLN A 226 1.10 -1.36 10.20
CA GLN A 226 -0.16 -2.00 10.61
C GLN A 226 -0.17 -2.35 12.10
N LYS A 227 0.98 -2.61 12.73
CA LYS A 227 0.99 -2.92 14.17
C LYS A 227 0.57 -1.71 15.02
N CYS A 228 0.86 -0.50 14.58
CA CYS A 228 0.52 0.74 15.29
C CYS A 228 -0.75 1.41 14.75
N HIS A 229 -0.92 1.47 13.43
CA HIS A 229 -2.02 2.17 12.75
C HIS A 229 -3.24 1.28 12.45
N MET A 230 -3.06 -0.04 12.44
CA MET A 230 -4.13 -1.03 12.35
C MET A 230 -4.08 -1.97 13.56
N ALA A 231 -4.05 -1.37 14.75
CA ALA A 231 -3.91 -2.09 16.00
C ALA A 231 -4.89 -3.26 16.07
N ALA A 232 -4.40 -4.44 16.48
CA ALA A 232 -5.23 -5.62 16.57
C ALA A 232 -6.12 -5.57 17.83
N SER A 233 -7.36 -6.03 17.70
CA SER A 233 -8.26 -6.26 18.83
C SER A 233 -9.10 -7.50 18.61
N GLU A 234 -9.62 -8.07 19.69
CA GLU A 234 -10.65 -9.10 19.57
C GLU A 234 -11.88 -8.52 18.88
N GLY A 235 -12.48 -9.27 17.95
CA GLY A 235 -13.65 -8.84 17.20
C GLY A 235 -14.02 -9.81 16.09
N GLN A 236 -15.02 -9.44 15.29
CA GLN A 236 -15.41 -10.19 14.10
C GLN A 236 -15.08 -9.37 12.85
N SER A 237 -14.59 -10.02 11.80
CA SER A 237 -14.35 -9.32 10.53
C SER A 237 -15.63 -9.08 9.75
N VAL A 238 -16.64 -9.94 9.92
CA VAL A 238 -18.00 -9.80 9.37
C VAL A 238 -19.02 -9.97 10.48
N ASP A 239 -20.14 -9.29 10.40
CA ASP A 239 -21.24 -9.46 11.35
C ASP A 239 -21.71 -10.93 11.39
N GLY A 240 -21.92 -11.46 12.59
CA GLY A 240 -22.24 -12.87 12.81
C GLY A 240 -21.12 -13.88 12.50
N GLY A 241 -19.91 -13.42 12.15
CA GLY A 241 -18.77 -14.27 11.81
C GLY A 241 -18.02 -14.89 13.00
N GLU A 242 -16.87 -15.52 12.73
CA GLU A 242 -15.96 -16.01 13.79
C GLU A 242 -15.38 -14.82 14.60
N THR A 243 -15.41 -14.92 15.94
CA THR A 243 -14.65 -14.01 16.80
C THR A 243 -13.16 -14.36 16.74
N LEU A 244 -12.36 -13.42 16.26
CA LEU A 244 -10.91 -13.52 16.13
C LEU A 244 -10.23 -12.69 17.22
N PRO A 245 -9.10 -13.15 17.78
CA PRO A 245 -8.38 -12.41 18.82
C PRO A 245 -7.64 -11.16 18.30
N ASP A 246 -7.53 -11.02 16.97
CA ASP A 246 -6.61 -10.08 16.33
C ASP A 246 -7.15 -9.45 15.04
N VAL A 247 -8.42 -9.04 15.02
CA VAL A 247 -8.97 -8.23 13.92
C VAL A 247 -8.22 -6.91 13.85
N ARG A 248 -7.80 -6.53 12.63
CA ARG A 248 -7.09 -5.28 12.38
C ARG A 248 -8.08 -4.13 12.30
N ASN A 249 -7.91 -3.14 13.15
CA ASN A 249 -8.76 -1.94 13.10
C ASN A 249 -8.41 -1.08 11.88
N HIS A 250 -9.44 -0.49 11.26
CA HIS A 250 -9.34 0.35 10.06
C HIS A 250 -9.55 1.84 10.37
N LEU A 251 -9.18 2.27 11.58
CA LEU A 251 -9.26 3.66 12.01
C LEU A 251 -8.10 4.51 11.49
N PHE A 252 -6.92 3.90 11.31
CA PHE A 252 -5.71 4.53 10.77
C PHE A 252 -5.32 5.88 11.41
N ASN A 253 -5.59 6.05 12.70
CA ASN A 253 -5.40 7.33 13.38
C ASN A 253 -3.97 7.86 13.22
N GLY A 254 -3.88 9.15 12.90
CA GLY A 254 -2.64 9.90 12.67
C GLY A 254 -2.79 11.35 13.13
N ALA A 255 -2.34 12.31 12.32
CA ALA A 255 -2.32 13.72 12.69
C ALA A 255 -3.71 14.35 12.93
N HIS A 256 -4.78 13.77 12.41
CA HIS A 256 -6.16 14.24 12.62
C HIS A 256 -6.81 13.66 13.90
N ASP A 257 -6.06 12.90 14.71
CA ASP A 257 -6.51 12.36 15.99
C ASP A 257 -5.73 13.03 17.14
N ASN A 258 -6.43 13.80 17.97
CA ASN A 258 -5.80 14.50 19.12
C ASN A 258 -5.16 13.54 20.12
N GLY A 259 -5.72 12.34 20.31
CA GLY A 259 -5.15 11.32 21.19
C GLY A 259 -3.78 10.83 20.69
N LYS A 260 -3.64 10.65 19.37
CA LYS A 260 -2.36 10.33 18.73
C LYS A 260 -1.39 11.50 18.78
N LEU A 261 -1.85 12.73 18.51
CA LEU A 261 -0.99 13.92 18.55
C LEU A 261 -0.39 14.15 19.94
N ILE A 262 -1.20 14.10 21.00
CA ILE A 262 -0.74 14.36 22.37
C ILE A 262 0.29 13.30 22.82
N GLY A 263 0.18 12.07 22.31
CA GLY A 263 1.12 10.99 22.58
C GLY A 263 2.37 10.97 21.71
N SER A 264 2.52 11.88 20.74
CA SER A 264 3.58 11.80 19.71
C SER A 264 4.97 12.20 20.19
N VAL A 265 5.05 13.15 21.10
CA VAL A 265 6.31 13.67 21.61
C VAL A 265 6.20 13.86 23.12
N GLU A 266 7.11 13.24 23.87
CA GLU A 266 7.28 13.55 25.29
C GLU A 266 8.33 14.65 25.44
N VAL A 267 7.92 15.78 26.03
CA VAL A 267 8.81 16.92 26.33
C VAL A 267 8.97 17.05 27.84
N ARG A 268 10.21 16.94 28.33
CA ARG A 268 10.58 17.18 29.74
C ARG A 268 11.54 18.34 29.83
N ILE A 269 11.20 19.36 30.61
CA ILE A 269 12.03 20.56 30.79
C ILE A 269 12.58 20.58 32.21
N HIS A 270 13.88 20.81 32.36
CA HIS A 270 14.53 21.00 33.65
C HIS A 270 15.52 22.16 33.62
N PRO A 271 15.70 22.90 34.74
CA PRO A 271 16.69 23.95 34.79
C PRO A 271 18.11 23.39 34.96
N GLU A 272 19.12 24.13 34.50
CA GLU A 272 20.53 23.88 34.88
C GLU A 272 20.78 24.29 36.33
N GLU A 273 20.17 25.40 36.77
CA GLU A 273 20.28 25.95 38.11
C GLU A 273 18.89 26.18 38.73
N ARG A 274 18.70 25.79 40.00
CA ARG A 274 17.41 25.92 40.68
C ARG A 274 17.05 27.37 41.07
N SER A 275 18.00 28.29 41.03
CA SER A 275 17.80 29.69 41.39
C SER A 275 18.75 30.58 40.58
N VAL A 276 18.25 31.72 40.08
CA VAL A 276 19.04 32.65 39.28
C VAL A 276 18.84 34.06 39.83
N LYS A 277 19.92 34.87 39.87
CA LYS A 277 19.83 36.25 40.36
C LYS A 277 18.99 37.11 39.41
N ALA A 278 18.27 38.08 39.98
CA ALA A 278 17.57 39.08 39.18
C ALA A 278 18.52 39.77 38.18
N GLY A 279 18.09 39.89 36.93
CA GLY A 279 18.91 40.42 35.83
C GLY A 279 19.92 39.42 35.24
N LYS A 280 19.85 38.13 35.60
CA LYS A 280 20.65 37.06 34.98
C LYS A 280 19.76 36.06 34.22
N THR A 281 20.34 35.40 33.22
CA THR A 281 19.65 34.44 32.35
C THR A 281 19.45 33.10 33.05
N ALA A 282 18.22 32.60 33.09
CA ALA A 282 17.93 31.21 33.44
C ALA A 282 18.11 30.31 32.21
N LYS A 283 18.84 29.21 32.37
CA LYS A 283 18.98 28.17 31.34
C LYS A 283 18.08 26.98 31.67
N LEU A 284 17.24 26.62 30.71
CA LEU A 284 16.36 25.46 30.77
C LEU A 284 16.78 24.50 29.66
N ALA A 285 16.98 23.23 30.01
CA ALA A 285 17.21 22.16 29.05
C ALA A 285 15.89 21.42 28.81
N ALA A 286 15.60 21.12 27.55
CA ALA A 286 14.47 20.29 27.16
C ALA A 286 14.99 18.94 26.65
N VAL A 287 14.45 17.86 27.20
CA VAL A 287 14.54 16.50 26.66
C VAL A 287 13.29 16.27 25.83
N VAL A 288 13.48 16.00 24.55
CA VAL A 288 12.41 15.75 23.59
C VAL A 288 12.56 14.31 23.10
N LEU A 289 11.58 13.47 23.42
CA LEU A 289 11.55 12.07 23.00
C LEU A 289 10.43 11.90 21.98
N ASN A 290 10.76 11.34 20.81
CA ASN A 290 9.74 10.82 19.90
C ASN A 290 9.06 9.61 20.58
N ALA A 291 7.83 9.81 21.01
CA ALA A 291 7.09 8.89 21.87
C ALA A 291 6.29 7.84 21.07
N LYS A 292 6.71 7.56 19.83
CA LYS A 292 6.27 6.39 19.05
C LYS A 292 4.81 6.45 18.60
N ALA A 293 4.25 7.64 18.38
CA ALA A 293 2.84 7.76 17.94
C ALA A 293 2.61 7.59 16.43
N GLY A 294 3.67 7.32 15.66
CA GLY A 294 3.62 6.90 14.26
C GLY A 294 4.40 5.61 14.10
#